data_AF-A0A1G7WG92-F1
#
_entry.id   AF-A0A1G7WG92-F1
#
_cell.length_a   1.000
_cell.length_b   1.000
_cell.length_c   1.000
_cell.angle_alpha   90.00
_cell.angle_beta   90.00
_cell.angle_gamma   90.00
#
_symmetry.space_group_name_H-M   'P 1'
#
loop_
_entity.id
_entity.type
_entity.pdbx_description
1 polymer ?
#
loop_
_entity_poly.entity_id
_entity_poly.type
_entity_poly.pdbx_seq_one_letter_code
_entity_poly.pdbx_strand_id
1 'polypeptide(L)' 'MERVRNVHGILVKKGCMSCQYREIIDGVRFCKLTQWEVTASFVCKTWEMSDGMRNAGLKNGGVVRLRGTQEIVIE' A
#
# COMPACT_ATOMS: atom_id res chain seq x y z
N MET A 1 3.50 -5.77 12.08
CA MET A 1 3.47 -5.80 10.61
C MET A 1 4.80 -5.27 10.11
N GLU A 2 5.46 -6.00 9.21
CA GLU A 2 6.77 -5.61 8.64
C GLU A 2 6.67 -4.26 7.92
N ARG A 3 7.73 -3.44 7.97
CA ARG A 3 7.80 -2.16 7.25
C ARG A 3 8.96 -2.19 6.27
N VAL A 4 8.75 -1.61 5.09
CA VAL A 4 9.77 -1.48 4.05
C VAL A 4 9.91 -0.02 3.64
N ARG A 5 11.12 0.40 3.28
CA ARG A 5 11.35 1.74 2.75
C ARG A 5 11.10 1.76 1.25
N ASN A 6 10.40 2.77 0.76
CA ASN A 6 10.33 3.05 -0.66
C ASN A 6 11.63 3.75 -1.14
N VAL A 7 11.71 4.04 -2.45
CA VAL A 7 12.90 4.67 -3.06
C VAL A 7 13.15 6.10 -2.56
N HIS A 8 12.20 6.71 -1.86
CA HIS A 8 12.29 8.04 -1.27
C HIS A 8 12.49 8.01 0.26
N GLY A 9 12.80 6.84 0.82
CA GLY A 9 13.08 6.67 2.25
C GLY A 9 11.85 6.65 3.16
N ILE A 10 10.63 6.66 2.61
CA ILE A 10 9.38 6.60 3.37
C ILE A 10 9.09 5.17 3.81
N LEU A 11 8.70 4.99 5.07
CA LEU A 11 8.30 3.70 5.61
C LEU A 11 6.86 3.36 5.20
N VAL A 12 6.71 2.23 4.51
CA VAL A 12 5.42 1.67 4.07
C VAL A 12 5.15 0.40 4.87
N LYS A 13 3.92 0.23 5.36
CA LYS A 13 3.47 -1.02 5.99
C LYS A 13 3.35 -2.08 4.91
N LYS A 14 4.11 -3.18 5.01
CA LYS A 14 4.10 -4.27 4.04
C LYS A 14 2.84 -5.12 4.24
N GLY A 15 1.92 -5.06 3.29
CA GLY A 15 0.68 -5.84 3.30
C GLY A 15 -0.02 -5.84 1.95
N CYS A 16 -1.00 -6.70 1.74
CA CYS A 16 -1.78 -6.76 0.50
C CYS A 16 -2.47 -5.42 0.18
N MET A 17 -2.79 -4.65 1.22
CA MET A 17 -3.24 -3.27 1.10
C MET A 17 -2.23 -2.32 0.45
N SER A 18 -0.92 -2.58 0.48
CA SER A 18 0.10 -1.77 -0.19
C SER A 18 0.65 -2.43 -1.45
N CYS A 19 0.00 -3.49 -1.94
CA CYS A 19 0.47 -4.32 -3.05
C CYS A 19 0.05 -3.72 -4.41
N GLN A 20 0.87 -3.88 -5.44
CA GLN A 20 0.55 -3.47 -6.81
C GLN A 20 -0.62 -4.25 -7.43
N TYR A 21 -0.84 -5.49 -6.98
CA TYR A 21 -1.92 -6.34 -7.47
C TYR A 21 -3.26 -6.06 -6.79
N ARG A 22 -3.34 -5.06 -5.92
CA ARG A 22 -4.58 -4.66 -5.27
C ARG A 22 -5.48 -3.91 -6.26
N GLU A 23 -6.74 -4.30 -6.34
CA GLU A 23 -7.80 -3.56 -7.02
C GLU A 23 -8.95 -3.24 -6.07
N ILE A 24 -9.77 -2.26 -6.45
CA ILE A 24 -11.00 -1.90 -5.74
C ILE A 24 -12.16 -2.18 -6.67
N ILE A 25 -13.07 -3.04 -6.25
CA ILE A 25 -14.31 -3.38 -6.96
C ILE A 25 -15.43 -3.11 -5.96
N ASP A 26 -16.35 -2.21 -6.31
CA ASP A 26 -17.49 -1.82 -5.47
C ASP A 26 -17.11 -1.42 -4.03
N GLY A 27 -15.95 -0.75 -3.87
CA GLY A 27 -15.44 -0.30 -2.57
C GLY A 27 -14.72 -1.38 -1.76
N VAL A 28 -14.77 -2.64 -2.18
CA VAL A 28 -14.05 -3.75 -1.57
C VAL A 28 -12.73 -3.96 -2.31
N ARG A 29 -11.67 -4.31 -1.56
CA ARG A 29 -10.34 -4.47 -2.12
C ARG A 29 -10.03 -5.94 -2.35
N PHE A 30 -9.58 -6.26 -3.57
CA PHE A 30 -9.24 -7.62 -3.97
C PHE A 30 -7.81 -7.71 -4.51
N CYS A 31 -7.27 -8.92 -4.50
CA CYS A 31 -6.02 -9.24 -5.17
C CYS A 31 -6.31 -9.73 -6.59
N LYS A 32 -5.80 -9.03 -7.61
CA LYS A 32 -5.95 -9.41 -9.03
C LYS A 32 -5.53 -10.84 -9.35
N LEU A 33 -4.53 -11.36 -8.62
CA LEU A 33 -3.95 -12.69 -8.88
C LEU A 33 -4.78 -13.83 -8.29
N THR A 34 -5.32 -13.65 -7.08
CA THR A 34 -6.01 -14.72 -6.35
C THR A 34 -7.52 -14.51 -6.29
N GLN A 35 -8.01 -13.31 -6.64
CA GLN A 35 -9.39 -12.88 -6.48
C GLN A 35 -9.90 -12.95 -5.04
N TRP A 36 -8.97 -12.94 -4.07
CA TRP A 36 -9.30 -12.92 -2.65
C TRP A 36 -9.37 -11.49 -2.13
N GLU A 37 -10.27 -11.27 -1.18
CA GLU A 37 -10.36 -10.02 -0.44
C GLU A 37 -9.04 -9.75 0.28
N VAL A 38 -8.52 -8.53 0.14
CA VAL A 38 -7.26 -8.14 0.75
C VAL A 38 -7.49 -7.43 2.08
N THR A 39 -6.74 -7.87 3.09
CA THR A 39 -6.73 -7.23 4.41
C THR A 39 -5.42 -6.48 4.62
N ALA A 40 -5.44 -5.52 5.55
CA ALA A 40 -4.23 -4.77 5.92
C ALA A 40 -3.15 -5.66 6.53
N SER A 41 -3.56 -6.73 7.23
CA SER A 41 -2.68 -7.56 8.06
C SER A 41 -2.02 -8.71 7.33
N PHE A 42 -2.52 -9.07 6.14
CA PHE A 42 -2.00 -10.19 5.36
C PHE A 42 -0.96 -9.73 4.34
N VAL A 43 0.07 -10.55 4.13
CA VAL A 43 1.08 -10.36 3.08
C VAL A 43 1.38 -11.72 2.44
N CYS A 44 1.17 -11.83 1.14
CA CYS A 44 1.53 -13.02 0.38
C CYS A 44 3.01 -13.00 -0.04
N LYS A 45 3.53 -14.15 -0.48
CA LYS A 45 4.92 -14.25 -0.99
C LYS A 45 5.15 -13.51 -2.30
N THR A 46 4.08 -13.24 -3.06
CA THR A 46 4.09 -12.48 -4.32
C THR A 46 3.88 -10.99 -4.12
N TRP A 47 4.01 -10.50 -2.87
CA TRP A 47 3.81 -9.10 -2.57
C TRP A 47 4.86 -8.22 -3.27
N GLU A 48 4.38 -7.19 -3.94
CA GLU A 48 5.22 -6.15 -4.54
C GLU A 48 4.60 -4.79 -4.24
N MET A 49 5.44 -3.83 -3.85
CA MET A 49 5.01 -2.47 -3.51
C MET A 49 4.31 -1.81 -4.69
N SER A 50 3.10 -1.28 -4.48
CA SER A 50 2.38 -0.55 -5.52
C SER A 50 3.12 0.71 -5.97
N ASP A 51 2.91 1.13 -7.21
CA ASP A 51 3.56 2.32 -7.76
C ASP A 51 3.25 3.59 -6.96
N GLY A 52 2.02 3.72 -6.45
CA GLY A 52 1.64 4.81 -5.57
C GLY A 52 2.46 4.85 -4.27
N MET A 53 2.76 3.68 -3.69
CA MET A 53 3.59 3.56 -2.49
C MET A 53 5.08 3.70 -2.79
N ARG A 54 5.53 3.15 -3.92
CA ARG A 54 6.91 3.29 -4.41
C ARG A 54 7.28 4.76 -4.59
N ASN A 55 6.36 5.55 -5.16
CA ASN A 55 6.54 6.98 -5.43
C ASN A 55 5.96 7.89 -4.32
N ALA A 56 5.54 7.33 -3.19
CA ALA A 56 5.03 8.10 -2.07
C ALA A 56 6.10 9.07 -1.55
N GLY A 57 5.71 10.33 -1.34
CA GLY A 57 6.62 11.40 -0.92
C GLY A 57 6.99 12.40 -2.02
N LEU A 58 6.64 12.14 -3.27
CA LEU A 58 6.69 13.15 -4.34
C LEU A 58 5.51 14.14 -4.22
N LYS A 59 5.70 15.40 -4.66
CA LYS A 59 4.64 16.44 -4.70
C LYS A 59 3.35 15.99 -5.41
N ASN A 60 3.46 15.01 -6.31
CA ASN A 60 2.36 14.42 -7.08
C ASN A 60 2.17 12.90 -6.83
N GLY A 61 2.92 12.31 -5.90
CA GLY A 61 2.77 10.90 -5.53
C GLY A 61 1.56 10.77 -4.62
N GLY A 62 0.47 10.19 -5.13
CA GLY A 62 -0.87 10.16 -4.55
C GLY A 62 -0.98 9.53 -3.15
N VAL A 63 -0.43 10.21 -2.15
CA VAL A 63 -0.57 9.86 -0.74
C VAL A 63 -1.03 11.09 0.01
N VAL A 64 -2.26 11.03 0.48
CA VAL A 64 -2.83 12.04 1.38
C VAL A 64 -2.12 11.90 2.72
N ARG A 65 -1.26 12.85 3.08
CA ARG A 65 -0.76 12.98 4.45
C ARG A 65 -1.94 13.39 5.34
N LEU A 66 -2.32 12.56 6.31
CA LEU A 66 -3.10 13.05 7.44
C LEU A 66 -2.24 14.05 8.22
N ARG A 67 -2.69 15.32 8.30
CA ARG A 67 -1.98 16.38 9.02
C ARG A 67 -1.66 15.93 10.45
N GLY A 68 -0.37 15.94 10.80
CA GLY A 68 0.11 15.68 12.18
C GLY A 68 0.78 14.33 12.42
N THR A 69 0.84 13.42 11.44
CA THR A 69 1.57 12.15 11.56
C THR A 69 2.64 12.03 10.47
N GLN A 70 3.82 11.49 10.81
CA GLN A 70 4.81 11.00 9.83
C GLN A 70 4.42 9.61 9.29
N GLU A 71 3.26 9.09 9.68
CA GLU A 71 2.76 7.80 9.22
C GLU A 71 1.80 7.98 8.05
N ILE A 72 2.03 7.20 6.99
CA ILE A 72 1.02 6.98 5.97
C ILE A 72 0.03 5.97 6.54
N VAL A 73 -1.18 6.43 6.85
CA VAL A 73 -2.32 5.56 7.15
C VAL A 73 -3.01 5.28 5.82
N ILE A 74 -3.02 4.02 5.42
CA ILE A 74 -3.87 3.53 4.32
C ILE A 74 -5.10 2.95 5.02
N GLU A 75 -6.22 3.66 5.01
CA GLU A 75 -7.53 3.03 5.19
C GLU A 75 -7.88 2.19 3.97
#